data_AF-A0A4Q7TXY0-F1
#
_entry.id   AF-A0A4Q7TXY0-F1
#
_cell.length_a   1.000
_cell.length_b   1.000
_cell.length_c   1.000
_cell.angle_alpha   90.00
_cell.angle_beta   90.00
_cell.angle_gamma   90.00
#
_symmetry.space_group_name_H-M   'P 1'
#
loop_
_entity.id
_entity.type
_entity.pdbx_description
1 polymer ?
#
loop_
_entity_poly.entity_id
_entity_poly.type
_entity_poly.pdbx_seq_one_letter_code
_entity_poly.pdbx_strand_id
1 'polypeptide(L)' 'MVVVGDTTSVLPDGHRYENRVMQRMKLRWGRVTAIETLEDLQNLQRALLVVAAAGRPEAIAPPIED' A
#
# COMPACT_ATOMS: atom_id res chain seq x y z
N MET A 1 -5.18 -10.50 -15.20
CA MET A 1 -5.82 -9.16 -15.32
C MET A 1 -4.83 -8.13 -14.80
N VAL A 2 -4.68 -7.00 -15.48
CA VAL A 2 -3.85 -5.88 -15.00
C VAL A 2 -4.74 -4.67 -14.83
N VAL A 3 -4.64 -4.00 -13.69
CA VAL A 3 -5.38 -2.77 -13.38
C VAL A 3 -4.38 -1.70 -12.97
N VAL A 4 -4.55 -0.48 -13.49
CA VAL A 4 -3.81 0.70 -13.06
C VAL A 4 -4.82 1.70 -12.52
N GLY A 5 -4.57 2.26 -11.34
CA GLY A 5 -5.47 3.19 -10.71
C GLY A 5 -4.78 4.09 -9.69
N ASP A 6 -5.45 5.18 -9.33
CA ASP A 6 -5.04 6.07 -8.26
C ASP A 6 -5.76 5.66 -6.95
N THR A 7 -5.03 5.65 -5.84
CA THR A 7 -5.56 5.41 -4.50
C THR A 7 -5.37 6.66 -3.66
N THR A 8 -6.35 6.97 -2.82
CA THR A 8 -6.31 8.18 -1.98
C THR A 8 -6.82 7.88 -0.58
N SER A 9 -6.23 8.51 0.44
CA SER A 9 -6.65 8.39 1.83
C SER A 9 -6.36 9.69 2.60
N VAL A 10 -6.84 9.78 3.83
CA VAL A 10 -6.47 10.84 4.78
C VAL A 10 -5.58 10.21 5.85
N LEU A 11 -4.40 10.79 6.07
CA LEU A 11 -3.45 10.34 7.08
C LEU A 11 -3.87 10.83 8.48
N PRO A 12 -3.35 10.23 9.56
CA PRO A 12 -3.68 10.62 10.92
C PRO A 12 -3.37 12.09 11.28
N ASP A 13 -2.44 12.73 10.59
CA ASP A 13 -2.12 14.15 10.74
C ASP A 13 -3.03 15.09 9.90
N GLY A 14 -4.00 14.51 9.19
CA GLY A 14 -4.95 15.23 8.34
C GLY A 14 -4.45 15.49 6.91
N HIS A 15 -3.21 15.15 6.57
CA HIS A 15 -2.72 15.28 5.20
C HIS A 15 -3.35 14.25 4.26
N ARG A 16 -3.55 14.64 3.00
CA ARG A 16 -4.03 13.73 1.96
C ARG A 16 -2.88 12.85 1.47
N TYR A 17 -3.12 11.55 1.46
CA TYR A 17 -2.26 10.57 0.79
C TYR A 17 -2.82 10.22 -0.58
N GLU A 18 -1.96 10.14 -1.58
CA GLU A 18 -2.29 9.73 -2.95
C GLU A 18 -1.18 8.85 -3.49
N ASN A 19 -1.52 7.76 -4.18
CA ASN A 19 -0.54 6.91 -4.86
C ASN A 19 -1.11 6.36 -6.18
N ARG A 20 -0.24 6.06 -7.14
CA ARG A 20 -0.58 5.37 -8.37
C ARG A 20 -0.14 3.92 -8.22
N VAL A 21 -1.08 2.99 -8.37
CA VAL A 21 -0.81 1.55 -8.24
C VAL A 21 -1.08 0.83 -9.55
N MET A 22 -0.25 -0.17 -9.84
CA MET A 22 -0.53 -1.21 -10.83
C MET A 22 -0.68 -2.55 -10.09
N GLN A 23 -1.78 -3.25 -10.33
CA GLN A 23 -1.99 -4.59 -9.79
C GLN A 23 -2.07 -5.62 -10.93
N ARG A 24 -1.24 -6.66 -10.85
CA ARG A 24 -1.36 -7.87 -11.67
C ARG A 24 -2.07 -8.94 -10.85
N MET A 25 -3.21 -9.39 -11.33
CA MET A 25 -4.03 -10.41 -10.67
C MET A 25 -4.06 -11.70 -11.49
N LYS A 26 -3.81 -12.84 -10.82
CA LYS A 26 -4.04 -14.19 -11.34
C LYS A 26 -5.42 -14.68 -10.90
N LEU A 27 -6.17 -15.26 -11.83
CA LEU A 27 -7.49 -15.82 -11.56
C LEU A 27 -7.54 -17.31 -11.91
N ARG A 28 -8.31 -18.07 -11.13
CA ARG A 28 -8.66 -19.48 -11.40
C ARG A 28 -10.14 -19.67 -11.07
N TRP A 29 -10.93 -20.12 -12.05
CA TRP A 29 -12.39 -20.31 -11.91
C TRP A 29 -13.12 -19.05 -11.40
N GLY A 30 -12.73 -17.87 -11.90
CA GLY A 30 -13.31 -16.58 -11.49
C GLY A 30 -12.83 -16.04 -10.13
N ARG A 31 -12.03 -16.79 -9.37
CA ARG A 31 -11.47 -16.34 -8.09
C ARG A 31 -10.04 -15.81 -8.25
N VAL A 32 -9.71 -14.71 -7.57
CA VAL A 32 -8.33 -14.21 -7.46
C VAL A 32 -7.50 -15.16 -6.60
N THR A 33 -6.36 -15.61 -7.13
CA THR A 33 -5.44 -16.53 -6.44
C THR A 33 -4.07 -15.92 -6.18
N ALA A 34 -3.73 -14.80 -6.83
CA ALA A 34 -2.52 -14.04 -6.53
C ALA A 34 -2.71 -12.58 -6.96
N ILE A 35 -2.08 -11.67 -6.24
CA ILE A 35 -1.96 -10.25 -6.59
C ILE A 35 -0.49 -9.86 -6.43
N GLU A 36 0.06 -9.22 -7.45
CA GLU A 36 1.32 -8.50 -7.38
C GLU A 36 1.02 -7.01 -7.56
N THR A 37 1.56 -6.16 -6.68
CA THR A 37 1.33 -4.72 -6.69
C THR A 37 2.65 -4.00 -6.96
N LEU A 38 2.60 -3.01 -7.85
CA LEU A 38 3.65 -2.01 -8.05
C LEU A 38 3.08 -0.65 -7.64
N GLU A 39 3.76 0.06 -6.76
CA GLU A 39 3.38 1.38 -6.27
C GLU A 39 4.62 2.22 -5.94
N ASP A 40 4.44 3.53 -5.71
CA ASP A 40 5.52 4.39 -5.20
C ASP A 40 5.76 4.08 -3.71
N LEU A 41 6.77 3.24 -3.46
CA LEU A 41 7.12 2.79 -2.10
C LEU A 41 7.74 3.90 -1.25
N GLN A 42 8.33 4.92 -1.85
CA GLN A 42 8.98 6.03 -1.17
C GLN A 42 7.92 6.99 -0.65
N ASN A 43 6.86 7.20 -1.44
CA ASN A 43 5.67 7.90 -0.99
C ASN A 43 4.92 7.11 0.09
N LEU A 44 4.76 5.79 -0.08
CA LEU A 44 4.17 4.92 0.95
C LEU A 44 4.99 4.97 2.26
N GLN A 45 6.32 4.90 2.19
CA GLN A 45 7.19 4.96 3.37
C GLN A 45 7.02 6.28 4.13
N ARG A 46 6.92 7.42 3.43
CA ARG A 46 6.64 8.72 4.07
C ARG A 46 5.28 8.72 4.78
N ALA A 47 4.25 8.13 4.18
CA ALA A 47 2.94 7.98 4.81
C ALA A 47 3.00 7.06 6.04
N LEU A 48 3.74 5.96 5.98
CA LEU A 48 3.90 5.03 7.11
C LEU A 48 4.63 5.66 8.30
N LEU A 49 5.60 6.57 8.06
CA LEU A 49 6.24 7.35 9.12
C LEU A 49 5.24 8.23 9.87
N VAL A 50 4.31 8.87 9.17
CA VAL A 50 3.22 9.65 9.78
C VAL A 50 2.34 8.74 10.64
N VAL A 51 1.99 7.56 10.12
CA VAL A 51 1.16 6.59 10.83
C VAL A 51 1.86 6.09 12.11
N ALA A 52 3.17 5.86 12.06
CA ALA A 52 3.97 5.49 13.22
C ALA A 52 3.99 6.61 14.27
N ALA A 53 4.21 7.85 13.84
CA ALA A 53 4.19 9.02 14.73
C ALA A 53 2.82 9.22 15.42
N ALA A 54 1.73 8.76 14.79
CA ALA A 54 0.38 8.77 15.35
C ALA A 54 0.08 7.60 16.32
N GLY A 55 1.10 6.88 16.78
CA GLY A 55 0.97 5.85 17.82
C GLY A 55 0.77 4.42 17.29
N ARG A 56 1.14 4.16 16.02
CA ARG A 56 1.11 2.82 15.42
C ARG A 56 2.53 2.34 15.06
N PRO A 57 3.35 1.95 16.06
CA PRO A 57 4.77 1.66 15.84
C PRO A 57 5.02 0.53 14.82
N GLU A 58 4.05 -0.36 14.60
CA GLU A 58 4.12 -1.44 13.63
C GLU A 58 4.26 -0.95 12.18
N ALA A 59 3.88 0.31 11.88
CA ALA A 59 4.00 0.88 10.55
C ALA A 59 5.47 1.05 10.08
N ILE A 60 6.43 0.97 11.00
CA ILE A 60 7.87 0.98 10.73
C ILE A 60 8.58 -0.26 11.28
N ALA A 61 7.83 -1.34 11.52
CA ALA A 61 8.41 -2.59 11.96
C ALA A 61 9.42 -3.11 10.93
N PRO A 62 10.45 -3.86 11.36
CA PRO A 62 11.33 -4.57 10.44
C PRO A 62 10.54 -5.45 9.47
N PRO A 63 11.09 -5.72 8.27
CA PRO A 63 10.51 -6.68 7.34
C PRO A 63 10.24 -8.03 8.01
N ILE A 64 9.17 -8.69 7.59
CA ILE A 64 8.91 -10.07 7.98
C ILE A 64 9.94 -10.97 7.27
N GLU A 65 10.57 -11.84 8.03
CA GLU A 65 11.53 -12.84 7.55
C GLU A 65 10.82 -14.20 7.33
N ASP A 66 11.32 -14.99 6.37
CA ASP A 66 10.81 -16.33 6.00
C ASP A 66 11.47 -17.46 6.82
#